data_AF-A0A401SVL1-F1
#
_entry.id   AF-A0A401SVL1-F1
#
_cell.length_a   1.000
_cell.length_b   1.000
_cell.length_c   1.000
_cell.angle_alpha   90.00
_cell.angle_beta   90.00
_cell.angle_gamma   90.00
#
_symmetry.space_group_name_H-M   'P 1'
#
loop_
_entity.id
_entity.type
_entity.pdbx_description
1 polymer ?
#
loop_
_entity_poly.entity_id
_entity_poly.type
_entity_poly.pdbx_seq_one_letter_code
_entity_poly.pdbx_strand_id
1 'polypeptide(L)' 'MARYFQRDCCGRRGEGLKANRSIAPGQLLYSASPYTYIPSKKAMGSVCEHCLSRFQQYADELEPRRLFASEAD' A
#
# COMPACT_ATOMS: atom_id res chain seq x y z
N MET A 1 -8.44 3.07 -17.60
CA MET A 1 -8.05 2.48 -18.90
C MET A 1 -6.63 2.89 -19.26
N ALA A 2 -5.75 1.93 -19.55
CA ALA A 2 -4.36 2.18 -19.95
C ALA A 2 -4.27 2.69 -21.40
N ARG A 3 -4.52 3.99 -21.63
CA ARG A 3 -4.60 4.57 -22.99
C ARG A 3 -3.29 4.52 -23.79
N TYR A 4 -2.16 4.27 -23.13
CA TYR A 4 -0.82 4.23 -23.73
C TYR A 4 -0.32 2.81 -24.06
N PHE A 5 -1.10 1.77 -23.73
CA PHE A 5 -0.67 0.38 -23.85
C PHE A 5 -1.69 -0.45 -24.60
N GLN A 6 -1.19 -1.45 -25.32
CA GLN A 6 -2.00 -2.49 -25.95
C GLN A 6 -1.46 -3.86 -25.54
N ARG A 7 -2.34 -4.87 -25.53
CA ARG A 7 -1.95 -6.27 -25.38
C ARG A 7 -1.11 -6.67 -26.58
N ASP A 8 -0.03 -7.39 -26.33
CA ASP A 8 0.91 -7.85 -27.36
C ASP A 8 1.33 -9.30 -27.06
N CYS A 9 1.60 -10.08 -28.10
CA CYS A 9 2.07 -11.46 -27.95
C CYS A 9 3.60 -11.46 -28.07
N CYS A 10 4.31 -11.57 -26.95
CA CYS A 10 5.77 -11.45 -26.90
C CYS A 10 6.49 -12.77 -27.21
N GLY A 11 6.01 -13.49 -28.24
CA GLY A 11 6.55 -14.76 -28.69
C GLY A 11 6.59 -15.81 -27.59
N ARG A 12 7.79 -16.28 -27.22
CA ARG A 12 7.99 -17.35 -26.21
C ARG A 12 7.68 -16.93 -24.76
N ARG A 13 7.35 -15.67 -24.49
CA ARG A 13 7.06 -15.15 -23.14
C ARG A 13 5.56 -14.97 -22.85
N GLY A 14 4.69 -15.36 -23.79
CA GLY A 14 3.25 -15.25 -23.64
C GLY A 14 2.75 -13.85 -23.96
N GLU A 15 1.87 -13.34 -23.10
CA GLU A 15 1.22 -12.04 -23.30
C GLU A 15 1.92 -10.93 -22.54
N GLY A 16 1.98 -9.75 -23.16
CA GLY A 16 2.59 -8.56 -22.59
C GLY A 16 1.80 -7.29 -22.88
N LEU A 17 2.30 -6.18 -22.32
CA LEU A 17 1.81 -4.84 -22.59
C LEU A 17 2.88 -4.10 -23.40
N LYS A 18 2.49 -3.60 -24.57
CA LYS A 18 3.35 -2.80 -25.45
C LYS A 18 2.87 -1.35 -25.48
N ALA A 19 3.79 -0.41 -25.34
CA ALA A 19 3.50 1.01 -25.49
C ALA A 19 3.11 1.30 -26.94
N ASN A 20 2.02 2.04 -27.14
CA ASN A 20 1.57 2.49 -28.47
C ASN A 20 1.93 3.96 -28.78
N ARG A 21 2.65 4.63 -27.85
CA ARG A 21 3.09 6.04 -27.92
C ARG A 21 4.42 6.19 -27.17
N SER A 22 5.10 7.32 -27.39
CA SER A 22 6.28 7.70 -26.60
C SER A 22 5.92 7.90 -25.12
N ILE A 23 6.84 7.54 -24.23
CA ILE A 23 6.70 7.62 -22.77
C ILE A 23 7.84 8.47 -22.23
N ALA A 24 7.51 9.51 -21.46
CA ALA A 24 8.51 10.33 -20.78
C ALA A 24 8.87 9.73 -19.40
N PRO A 25 10.10 9.95 -18.88
CA PRO A 25 10.46 9.60 -17.51
C PRO A 25 9.51 10.24 -16.49
N GLY A 26 9.09 9.47 -15.49
CA GLY A 26 8.15 9.93 -14.45
C GLY A 26 6.67 9.94 -14.87
N GLN A 27 6.34 9.63 -16.13
CA GLN A 27 4.95 9.57 -16.58
C GLN A 27 4.21 8.39 -15.93
N LEU A 28 3.04 8.67 -15.33
CA LEU A 28 2.14 7.62 -14.83
C LEU A 28 1.54 6.84 -16.02
N LEU A 29 1.91 5.56 -16.11
CA LEU A 29 1.55 4.68 -17.21
C LEU A 29 0.15 4.09 -17.07
N TYR A 30 -0.16 3.60 -15.87
CA TYR A 30 -1.43 2.98 -15.53
C TYR A 30 -1.61 2.98 -14.01
N SER A 31 -2.86 3.06 -13.57
CA SER A 31 -3.27 2.84 -12.19
C SER A 31 -4.52 1.96 -12.20
N ALA A 32 -4.59 1.05 -11.25
CA ALA A 32 -5.76 0.20 -11.01
C ALA A 32 -5.98 0.07 -9.51
N SER A 33 -7.25 0.14 -9.11
CA SER A 33 -7.67 -0.41 -7.84
C SER A 33 -7.46 -1.93 -7.87
N PRO A 34 -6.94 -2.54 -6.79
CA PRO A 34 -6.92 -3.99 -6.67
C PRO A 34 -8.32 -4.55 -6.90
N TYR A 35 -8.41 -5.73 -7.54
CA TYR A 35 -9.69 -6.43 -7.62
C TYR A 35 -10.13 -6.90 -6.23
N THR A 36 -9.20 -7.51 -5.50
CA THR A 36 -9.29 -7.84 -4.07
C THR A 36 -7.88 -7.78 -3.48
N TYR A 37 -7.77 -7.60 -2.17
CA TYR A 37 -6.49 -7.67 -1.47
C TYR A 37 -6.71 -8.01 0.01
N ILE A 38 -5.65 -8.49 0.67
CA ILE A 38 -5.57 -8.68 2.12
C ILE A 38 -4.20 -8.20 2.61
N PRO A 39 -4.09 -7.60 3.80
CA PRO A 39 -2.79 -7.28 4.39
C PRO A 39 -2.01 -8.55 4.70
N SER A 40 -0.68 -8.49 4.57
CA SER A 40 0.17 -9.61 4.96
C SER A 40 0.12 -9.84 6.47
N LYS A 41 0.32 -11.10 6.92
CA LYS A 41 0.38 -11.44 8.35
C LYS A 41 1.37 -10.58 9.15
N LYS A 42 2.50 -10.22 8.55
CA LYS A 42 3.54 -9.38 9.18
C LYS A 42 3.11 -7.92 9.37
N ALA A 43 2.13 -7.45 8.61
CA ALA A 43 1.64 -6.08 8.66
C ALA A 43 0.38 -5.92 9.53
N MET A 44 -0.25 -7.01 9.95
CA MET A 44 -1.44 -6.98 10.81
C MET A 44 -1.15 -6.19 12.10
N GLY A 45 -2.06 -5.27 12.47
CA GLY A 45 -1.91 -4.38 13.62
C GLY A 45 -1.05 -3.13 13.38
N SER A 46 -0.29 -3.06 12.28
CA SER A 46 0.52 -1.87 11.92
C SER A 46 -0.08 -1.01 10.80
N VAL A 47 -1.03 -1.57 10.05
CA VAL A 47 -1.74 -0.89 8.96
C VAL A 47 -3.24 -1.10 9.08
N CYS A 48 -4.01 -0.16 8.54
CA CYS A 48 -5.46 -0.32 8.37
C CYS A 48 -5.74 -1.43 7.34
N GLU A 49 -6.66 -2.35 7.64
CA GLU A 49 -7.01 -3.46 6.74
C GLU A 49 -7.72 -3.00 5.45
N HIS A 50 -8.28 -1.79 5.42
CA HIS A 50 -9.07 -1.26 4.29
C HIS A 50 -8.37 -0.21 3.41
N CYS A 51 -7.38 0.52 3.93
CA CYS A 51 -6.65 1.51 3.11
C CYS A 51 -5.15 1.26 3.08
N LEU A 52 -4.68 0.22 3.80
CA LEU A 52 -3.27 -0.15 3.95
C LEU A 52 -2.38 1.01 4.45
N SER A 53 -2.98 2.07 4.98
CA SER A 53 -2.26 3.19 5.58
C SER A 53 -1.66 2.76 6.90
N ARG A 54 -0.41 3.15 7.14
CA ARG A 54 0.27 2.90 8.42
C ARG A 54 -0.39 3.70 9.53
N PHE A 55 -0.58 3.07 10.68
CA PHE A 55 -0.90 3.84 11.88
C PHE A 55 0.34 4.68 12.24
N GLN A 56 0.18 6.00 12.36
CA GLN A 56 1.23 6.87 12.88
C GLN A 56 1.44 6.46 14.34
N GLN A 57 2.53 5.78 14.64
CA GLN A 57 2.93 5.53 16.02
C GLN A 57 3.40 6.87 16.58
N TYR A 58 2.55 7.58 17.33
CA TYR A 58 3.02 8.61 18.25
C TYR A 58 3.74 7.89 19.40
N ALA A 59 4.98 7.51 19.14
CA ALA A 59 5.88 6.89 20.11
C ALA A 59 7.06 7.85 20.35
N ASP A 60 6.76 8.99 20.92
CA ASP A 60 7.64 9.75 21.81
C ASP A 60 6.75 10.73 22.59
N GLU A 61 6.89 10.73 23.92
CA GLU A 61 6.26 11.65 24.89
C GLU A 61 4.84 11.36 25.43
N LEU A 62 4.58 10.14 25.89
CA LEU A 62 3.77 9.98 27.11
C LEU A 62 4.53 9.06 28.07
N GLU A 63 5.43 9.67 28.83
CA GLU A 63 5.95 9.16 30.11
C GLU A 63 4.87 8.36 30.87
N PRO A 64 5.20 7.22 31.50
CA PRO A 64 4.29 6.55 32.40
C PRO A 64 4.16 7.43 33.65
N ARG A 65 3.26 8.42 33.62
CA ARG A 65 2.80 9.08 34.85
C ARG A 65 2.12 8.02 35.70
N ARG A 66 2.92 7.47 36.61
CA ARG A 66 2.52 6.91 37.89
C ARG A 66 1.51 7.88 38.51
N LEU A 67 0.22 7.65 38.28
CA LEU A 67 -0.81 8.20 39.14
C LEU A 67 -0.92 7.22 40.31
N PHE A 68 -0.15 7.58 41.33
CA PHE A 68 -0.31 7.33 42.75
C PHE A 68 -1.35 6.29 43.18
N ALA A 69 -0.84 5.38 43.99
CA ALA A 69 -1.58 4.74 45.07
C ALA A 69 -2.52 5.73 45.78
N SER A 70 -3.78 5.31 45.93
CA SER A 70 -4.65 5.58 47.08
C SER A 70 -5.54 4.34 47.18
N GLU A 71 -5.16 3.36 48.01
CA GLU A 71 -5.86 3.02 49.27
C GLU A 71 -7.26 2.43 48.96
N ALA A 72 -7.51 1.12 49.08
CA ALA A 72 -7.53 0.31 50.31
C ALA A 72 -8.29 1.00 51.45
N ASP A 73 -9.62 0.98 51.40
CA ASP A 73 -10.54 0.35 52.38
C ASP A 73 -12.01 0.72 52.06
#